data_AF-A0A9P8AYA7-F1
#
_entry.id   AF-A0A9P8AYA7-F1
#
_cell.length_a   1.000
_cell.length_b   1.000
_cell.length_c   1.000
_cell.angle_alpha   90.00
_cell.angle_beta   90.00
_cell.angle_gamma   90.00
#
_symmetry.space_group_name_H-M   'P 1'
#
loop_
_entity.id
_entity.type
_entity.pdbx_description
1 polymer ?
#
loop_
_entity_poly.entity_id
_entity_poly.type
_entity_poly.pdbx_seq_one_letter_code
_entity_poly.pdbx_strand_id
1 'polypeptide(L)'
;MATSKGKQPERQALVPPLPNPATGSANPAASLSSLWAYLLPALNHIIKSPTNNISKAPAIDVEFYSGIHSACYNYITAQTENYNSRKNEDTTLTTGTDLYGQLDKFFADTARELLLGAPQDDSSLIDYIIPCFNRYSAGAQSVNRLLNYVNRHYVKRAVDEDKGWLSINDVLEHVARTVTVSDTREKLSNKLKEKRLDELKKWGYSDGDPAEALILAESCAEAASSLDRIIPIASLALRRFRVEFVEPLLAVPKVKRKGKNKPMKTPNGTTPKGRLARAVKELLESKEMVEDERRRIAGELALILRKIGVIGPLRKRLDKYSSSLSEG
;
A
#
# COMPACT_ATOMS: atom_id res chain seq x y z
N MET A 1 -42.47 5.68 40.70
CA MET A 1 -40.99 5.59 40.73
C MET A 1 -40.56 4.71 39.58
N ALA A 2 -40.04 5.31 38.50
CA ALA A 2 -39.59 4.62 37.30
C ALA A 2 -38.09 4.32 37.42
N THR A 3 -37.70 3.05 37.33
CA THR A 3 -36.30 2.63 37.32
C THR A 3 -35.80 2.57 35.88
N SER A 4 -34.97 3.55 35.53
CA SER A 4 -34.18 3.63 34.30
C SER A 4 -33.15 2.51 34.28
N LYS A 5 -33.27 1.57 33.32
CA LYS A 5 -32.19 0.64 32.97
C LYS A 5 -31.17 1.36 32.09
N GLY A 6 -30.03 1.71 32.69
CA GLY A 6 -28.86 2.23 31.99
C GLY A 6 -28.24 1.15 31.08
N LYS A 7 -28.12 1.50 29.80
CA LYS A 7 -27.42 0.74 28.76
C LYS A 7 -25.92 0.79 29.06
N GLN A 8 -25.30 -0.32 29.47
CA GLN A 8 -23.85 -0.40 29.63
C GLN A 8 -23.17 -0.26 28.26
N PRO A 9 -22.13 0.57 28.10
CA PRO A 9 -21.30 0.56 26.91
C PRO A 9 -20.47 -0.72 26.89
N GLU A 10 -20.56 -1.44 25.77
CA GLU A 10 -19.80 -2.63 25.45
C GLU A 10 -18.30 -2.36 25.62
N ARG A 11 -17.67 -2.98 26.62
CA ARG A 11 -16.22 -2.88 26.85
C ARG A 11 -15.49 -3.56 25.70
N GLN A 12 -15.11 -2.79 24.69
CA GLN A 12 -14.18 -3.25 23.66
C GLN A 12 -12.88 -3.70 24.32
N ALA A 13 -12.52 -4.98 24.19
CA ALA A 13 -11.25 -5.50 24.67
C ALA A 13 -10.11 -4.82 23.89
N LEU A 14 -9.50 -3.81 24.51
CA LEU A 14 -8.33 -3.14 23.98
C LEU A 14 -7.12 -4.07 24.14
N VAL A 15 -6.47 -4.42 23.03
CA VAL A 15 -5.17 -5.11 23.08
C VAL A 15 -4.21 -4.21 23.87
N PRO A 16 -3.55 -4.73 24.93
CA PRO A 16 -2.63 -3.92 25.73
C PRO A 16 -1.47 -3.44 24.85
N PRO A 17 -0.98 -2.20 25.05
CA PRO A 17 0.17 -1.70 24.31
C PRO A 17 1.39 -2.61 24.49
N LEU A 18 2.07 -2.93 23.40
CA LEU A 18 3.29 -3.73 23.48
C LEU A 18 4.39 -2.92 24.21
N PRO A 19 4.93 -3.40 25.34
CA PRO A 19 5.98 -2.71 26.08
C PRO A 19 7.30 -2.72 25.32
N ASN A 20 8.20 -1.80 25.67
CA ASN A 20 9.57 -1.80 25.15
C ASN A 20 10.28 -3.09 25.59
N PRO A 21 10.81 -3.91 24.65
CA PRO A 21 11.60 -5.07 25.05
C PRO A 21 12.82 -4.58 25.83
N ALA A 22 13.22 -5.31 26.87
CA ALA A 22 14.46 -5.05 27.60
C ALA A 22 15.64 -5.24 26.63
N THR A 23 16.03 -4.17 25.95
CA THR A 23 17.31 -4.09 25.27
C THR A 23 18.36 -4.12 26.36
N GLY A 24 19.15 -5.19 26.44
CA GLY A 24 20.37 -5.18 27.26
C GLY A 24 21.34 -4.08 26.81
N SER A 25 22.63 -4.19 27.10
CA SER A 25 23.64 -3.22 26.67
C SER A 25 23.84 -3.09 25.14
N ALA A 26 23.11 -3.86 24.33
CA ALA A 26 23.24 -3.86 22.87
C ALA A 26 22.53 -2.64 22.25
N ASN A 27 23.31 -1.78 21.58
CA ASN A 27 22.80 -0.65 20.83
C ASN A 27 22.02 -1.12 19.58
N PRO A 28 20.69 -0.86 19.48
CA PRO A 28 19.90 -1.25 18.32
C PRO A 28 20.39 -0.64 16.99
N ALA A 29 21.02 0.54 17.04
CA ALA A 29 21.52 1.24 15.85
C ALA A 29 22.88 0.74 15.36
N ALA A 30 23.48 -0.28 15.99
CA ALA A 30 24.82 -0.76 15.64
C ALA A 30 24.89 -1.46 14.26
N SER A 31 23.80 -2.08 13.82
CA SER A 31 23.72 -2.77 12.53
C SER A 31 22.27 -2.90 12.06
N LEU A 32 22.06 -3.19 10.76
CA LEU A 32 20.72 -3.48 10.24
C LEU A 32 20.06 -4.62 10.99
N SER A 33 20.82 -5.68 11.30
CA SER A 33 20.30 -6.87 11.97
C SER A 33 19.82 -6.54 13.38
N SER A 34 20.62 -5.77 14.13
CA SER A 34 20.26 -5.31 15.47
C SER A 34 19.04 -4.40 15.45
N LEU A 35 19.00 -3.46 14.50
CA LEU A 35 17.87 -2.55 14.35
C LEU A 35 16.60 -3.33 14.00
N TRP A 36 16.69 -4.22 13.01
CA TRP A 36 15.55 -5.01 12.56
C TRP A 36 15.01 -5.91 13.67
N ALA A 37 15.89 -6.55 14.45
CA ALA A 37 15.48 -7.36 15.60
C ALA A 37 14.73 -6.53 16.67
N TYR A 38 15.10 -5.26 16.84
CA TYR A 38 14.41 -4.33 17.74
C TYR A 38 13.08 -3.83 17.17
N LEU A 39 12.99 -3.56 15.86
CA LEU A 39 11.78 -3.07 15.20
C LEU A 39 10.70 -4.15 15.03
N LEU A 40 11.12 -5.37 14.68
CA LEU A 40 10.23 -6.43 14.19
C LEU A 40 9.08 -6.78 15.17
N PRO A 41 9.28 -6.83 16.51
CA PRO A 41 8.18 -7.06 17.45
C PRO A 41 7.09 -5.99 17.36
N ALA A 42 7.46 -4.71 17.26
CA ALA A 42 6.51 -3.61 17.10
C ALA A 42 5.78 -3.70 15.76
N LEU A 43 6.50 -3.98 14.66
CA LEU A 43 5.90 -4.12 13.33
C LEU A 43 4.90 -5.28 13.30
N ASN A 44 5.26 -6.44 13.86
CA ASN A 44 4.38 -7.59 13.98
C ASN A 44 3.15 -7.25 14.83
N HIS A 45 3.31 -6.53 15.94
CA HIS A 45 2.18 -6.15 16.78
C HIS A 45 1.22 -5.20 16.05
N ILE A 46 1.74 -4.14 15.43
CA ILE A 46 0.96 -3.13 14.73
C ILE A 46 0.19 -3.72 13.55
N ILE A 47 0.78 -4.67 12.82
CA ILE A 47 0.23 -5.16 11.56
C ILE A 47 -0.54 -6.48 11.74
N LYS A 48 -0.01 -7.40 12.56
CA LYS A 48 -0.46 -8.79 12.63
C LYS A 48 -1.27 -9.13 13.88
N SER A 49 -1.22 -8.32 14.95
CA SER A 49 -1.99 -8.64 16.15
C SER A 49 -3.51 -8.59 15.87
N PRO A 50 -4.28 -9.57 16.38
CA PRO A 50 -5.73 -9.54 16.28
C PRO A 50 -6.29 -8.27 16.91
N THR A 51 -7.16 -7.57 16.19
CA THR A 51 -7.86 -6.39 16.70
C THR A 51 -9.31 -6.39 16.21
N ASN A 52 -10.22 -6.04 17.12
CA ASN A 52 -11.63 -5.83 16.79
C ASN A 52 -11.86 -4.49 16.07
N ASN A 53 -10.89 -3.57 16.13
CA ASN A 53 -10.95 -2.31 15.42
C ASN A 53 -10.19 -2.42 14.09
N ILE A 54 -10.92 -2.48 12.98
CA ILE A 54 -10.35 -2.56 11.63
C ILE A 54 -9.79 -1.22 11.13
N SER A 55 -10.17 -0.10 11.75
CA SER A 55 -9.79 1.25 11.32
C SER A 55 -8.58 1.79 12.07
N LYS A 56 -8.18 1.14 13.17
CA LYS A 56 -7.06 1.57 14.01
C LYS A 56 -6.16 0.39 14.35
N ALA A 57 -4.86 0.57 14.10
CA ALA A 57 -3.85 -0.40 14.46
C ALA A 57 -3.69 -0.52 15.98
N PRO A 58 -3.30 -1.70 16.49
CA PRO A 58 -2.83 -1.87 17.86
C PRO A 58 -1.72 -0.87 18.20
N ALA A 59 -1.78 -0.31 19.41
CA ALA A 59 -0.82 0.66 19.88
C ALA A 59 0.42 -0.03 20.45
N ILE A 60 1.58 0.60 20.31
CA ILE A 60 2.78 0.23 21.06
C ILE A 60 2.99 1.24 22.18
N ASP A 61 3.71 0.84 23.22
CA ASP A 61 4.06 1.72 24.33
C ASP A 61 4.85 2.96 23.85
N VAL A 62 4.66 4.09 24.53
CA VAL A 62 5.25 5.39 24.14
C VAL A 62 6.78 5.36 24.26
N GLU A 63 7.32 4.65 25.25
CA GLU A 63 8.77 4.47 25.39
C GLU A 63 9.31 3.63 24.25
N PHE A 64 8.59 2.57 23.85
CA PHE A 64 9.00 1.75 22.71
C PHE A 64 8.93 2.54 21.40
N TYR A 65 7.87 3.31 21.19
CA TYR A 65 7.75 4.20 20.03
C TYR A 65 8.94 5.17 19.93
N SER A 66 9.29 5.81 21.06
CA SER A 66 10.39 6.78 21.14
C SER A 66 11.77 6.11 20.97
N GLY A 67 11.93 4.90 21.51
CA GLY A 67 13.12 4.07 21.35
C GLY A 67 13.34 3.68 19.88
N ILE A 68 12.29 3.25 19.19
CA ILE A 68 12.32 2.95 17.75
C ILE A 68 12.72 4.17 16.95
N HIS A 69 12.09 5.32 17.20
CA HIS A 69 12.41 6.56 16.49
C HIS A 69 13.89 6.93 16.66
N SER A 70 14.39 6.87 17.90
CA SER A 70 15.80 7.16 18.23
C SER A 70 16.77 6.16 17.58
N ALA A 71 16.43 4.87 17.60
CA ALA A 71 17.24 3.82 16.98
C ALA A 71 17.34 4.01 15.45
N CYS A 72 16.23 4.29 14.78
CA CYS A 72 16.21 4.57 13.35
C CYS A 72 16.99 5.85 12.99
N TYR A 73 16.84 6.92 13.79
CA TYR A 73 17.59 8.15 13.63
C TYR A 73 19.10 7.90 13.72
N ASN A 74 19.54 7.23 14.79
CA ASN A 74 20.96 6.95 15.03
C ASN A 74 21.55 6.07 13.93
N TYR A 75 20.80 5.06 13.47
CA TYR A 75 21.22 4.18 12.39
C TYR A 75 21.47 4.93 11.08
N ILE A 76 20.51 5.76 10.66
CA ILE A 76 20.59 6.52 9.40
C ILE A 76 21.67 7.60 9.49
N THR A 77 21.78 8.27 10.64
CA THR A 77 22.81 9.31 10.86
C THR A 77 24.21 8.71 10.84
N ALA A 78 24.47 7.63 11.58
CA ALA A 78 25.78 6.96 11.61
C ALA A 78 26.23 6.47 10.23
N GLN A 79 25.30 5.94 9.41
CA GLN A 79 25.62 5.57 8.03
C GLN A 79 25.95 6.79 7.16
N THR A 80 25.27 7.91 7.36
CA THR A 80 25.55 9.15 6.62
C THR A 80 26.91 9.75 6.98
N GLU A 81 27.29 9.72 8.26
CA GLU A 81 28.60 10.18 8.74
C GLU A 81 29.74 9.31 8.20
N ASN A 82 29.57 7.99 8.23
CA ASN A 82 30.51 7.04 7.64
C ASN A 82 30.69 7.26 6.14
N TYR A 83 29.61 7.59 5.42
CA TYR A 83 29.69 7.94 4.00
C TYR A 83 30.48 9.22 3.76
N ASN A 84 30.15 10.29 4.48
CA ASN A 84 30.82 11.59 4.32
C ASN A 84 32.33 11.50 4.62
N SER A 85 32.72 10.58 5.50
CA SER A 85 34.13 10.32 5.85
C SER A 85 34.88 9.52 4.78
N ARG A 86 34.17 8.81 3.88
CA ARG A 86 34.74 7.95 2.82
C ARG A 86 34.55 8.50 1.40
N LYS A 87 34.25 9.80 1.27
CA LYS A 87 33.90 10.49 0.02
C LYS A 87 34.89 10.37 -1.17
N ASN A 88 36.05 9.74 -0.98
CA ASN A 88 37.08 9.55 -2.00
C ASN A 88 36.93 8.24 -2.80
N GLU A 89 36.06 7.31 -2.39
CA GLU A 89 35.72 6.13 -3.20
C GLU A 89 34.34 6.33 -3.85
N ASP A 90 34.22 5.92 -5.11
CA ASP A 90 33.07 6.01 -6.02
C ASP A 90 31.85 5.17 -5.55
N THR A 91 31.55 5.25 -4.27
CA THR A 91 30.60 4.42 -3.55
C THR A 91 29.26 5.13 -3.54
N THR A 92 28.21 4.49 -4.04
CA THR A 92 26.84 5.03 -3.96
C THR A 92 26.34 5.02 -2.51
N LEU A 93 25.72 6.12 -2.06
CA LEU A 93 25.07 6.25 -0.74
C LEU A 93 23.96 5.20 -0.54
N THR A 94 24.28 4.10 0.15
CA THR A 94 23.32 3.04 0.52
C THR A 94 22.47 3.39 1.73
N THR A 95 22.68 4.56 2.37
CA THR A 95 22.02 4.95 3.61
C THR A 95 20.50 4.82 3.54
N GLY A 96 19.94 3.90 4.35
CA GLY A 96 18.50 3.65 4.46
C GLY A 96 17.90 2.75 3.38
N THR A 97 18.67 2.40 2.34
CA THR A 97 18.24 1.51 1.25
C THR A 97 17.95 0.11 1.77
N ASP A 98 18.81 -0.35 2.68
CA ASP A 98 18.76 -1.66 3.31
C ASP A 98 17.54 -1.81 4.24
N LEU A 99 17.26 -0.82 5.09
CA LEU A 99 16.09 -0.77 5.94
C LEU A 99 14.81 -0.68 5.10
N TYR A 100 14.81 0.14 4.05
CA TYR A 100 13.67 0.22 3.12
C TYR A 100 13.39 -1.12 2.45
N GLY A 101 14.44 -1.83 1.97
CA GLY A 101 14.33 -3.16 1.40
C GLY A 101 13.79 -4.20 2.39
N GLN A 102 14.17 -4.12 3.67
CA GLN A 102 13.62 -5.00 4.70
C GLN A 102 12.15 -4.72 5.00
N LEU A 103 11.72 -3.45 5.00
CA LEU A 103 10.31 -3.09 5.12
C LEU A 103 9.50 -3.59 3.92
N ASP A 104 10.03 -3.43 2.72
CA ASP A 104 9.42 -3.92 1.49
C ASP A 104 9.20 -5.45 1.54
N LYS A 105 10.22 -6.20 1.97
CA LYS A 105 10.13 -7.65 2.19
C LYS A 105 9.09 -7.99 3.26
N PHE A 106 9.10 -7.29 4.40
CA PHE A 106 8.14 -7.52 5.48
C PHE A 106 6.69 -7.33 5.05
N PHE A 107 6.40 -6.25 4.32
CA PHE A 107 5.06 -6.00 3.79
C PHE A 107 4.66 -7.05 2.75
N ALA A 108 5.61 -7.52 1.93
CA ALA A 108 5.39 -8.58 0.97
C ALA A 108 5.05 -9.92 1.66
N ASP A 109 5.86 -10.32 2.64
CA ASP A 109 5.66 -11.54 3.44
C ASP A 109 4.30 -11.50 4.13
N THR A 110 3.96 -10.35 4.74
CA THR A 110 2.67 -10.17 5.40
C THR A 110 1.49 -10.26 4.43
N ALA A 111 1.57 -9.64 3.26
CA ALA A 111 0.50 -9.72 2.27
C ALA A 111 0.33 -11.15 1.72
N ARG A 112 1.42 -11.92 1.57
CA ARG A 112 1.36 -13.35 1.23
C ARG A 112 0.71 -14.19 2.32
N GLU A 113 1.03 -13.94 3.59
CA GLU A 113 0.36 -14.60 4.71
C GLU A 113 -1.16 -14.36 4.69
N LEU A 114 -1.60 -13.13 4.40
CA LEU A 114 -3.02 -12.81 4.25
C LEU A 114 -3.64 -13.56 3.08
N LEU A 115 -2.96 -13.68 1.93
CA LEU A 115 -3.47 -14.43 0.79
C LEU A 115 -3.62 -15.92 1.11
N LEU A 116 -2.67 -16.50 1.85
CA LEU A 116 -2.74 -17.89 2.31
C LEU A 116 -3.92 -18.12 3.26
N GLY A 117 -4.29 -17.11 4.04
CA GLY A 117 -5.47 -17.14 4.91
C GLY A 117 -6.79 -16.79 4.22
N ALA A 118 -6.79 -16.46 2.93
CA ALA A 118 -8.01 -16.14 2.20
C ALA A 118 -8.90 -17.40 2.04
N PRO A 119 -10.23 -17.25 2.11
CA PRO A 119 -11.15 -18.37 1.91
C PRO A 119 -10.96 -19.01 0.53
N GLN A 120 -11.33 -20.28 0.40
CA GLN A 120 -11.22 -21.03 -0.86
C GLN A 120 -12.47 -20.86 -1.73
N ASP A 121 -13.63 -20.61 -1.13
CA ASP A 121 -14.85 -20.24 -1.84
C ASP A 121 -14.80 -18.78 -2.32
N ASP A 122 -15.49 -18.49 -3.41
CA ASP A 122 -15.55 -17.15 -3.98
C ASP A 122 -16.61 -16.27 -3.27
N SER A 123 -17.61 -16.89 -2.64
CA SER A 123 -18.73 -16.22 -1.94
C SER A 123 -18.31 -15.39 -0.74
N SER A 124 -17.44 -15.93 0.13
CA SER A 124 -16.95 -15.23 1.33
C SER A 124 -15.71 -14.36 1.08
N LEU A 125 -15.20 -14.35 -0.16
CA LEU A 125 -13.94 -13.70 -0.48
C LEU A 125 -14.00 -12.18 -0.29
N ILE A 126 -15.10 -11.53 -0.69
CA ILE A 126 -15.22 -10.07 -0.55
C ILE A 126 -15.37 -9.66 0.92
N ASP A 127 -16.15 -10.43 1.68
CA ASP A 127 -16.33 -10.25 3.12
C ASP A 127 -15.03 -10.43 3.90
N TYR A 128 -14.10 -11.24 3.37
CA TYR A 128 -12.75 -11.35 3.89
C TYR A 128 -11.86 -10.16 3.49
N ILE A 129 -11.86 -9.78 2.21
CA ILE A 129 -10.93 -8.78 1.65
C ILE A 129 -11.10 -7.41 2.29
N ILE A 130 -12.33 -6.93 2.47
CA ILE A 130 -12.58 -5.58 2.98
C ILE A 130 -11.99 -5.37 4.39
N PRO A 131 -12.36 -6.16 5.42
CA PRO A 131 -11.79 -6.01 6.76
C PRO A 131 -10.29 -6.35 6.80
N CYS A 132 -9.84 -7.33 6.00
CA CYS A 132 -8.43 -7.67 5.86
C CYS A 132 -7.61 -6.46 5.38
N PHE A 133 -8.05 -5.81 4.30
CA PHE A 133 -7.43 -4.61 3.77
C PHE A 133 -7.46 -3.45 4.75
N ASN A 134 -8.62 -3.19 5.39
CA ASN A 134 -8.76 -2.08 6.32
C ASN A 134 -7.76 -2.21 7.49
N ARG A 135 -7.64 -3.40 8.06
CA ARG A 135 -6.66 -3.68 9.12
C ARG A 135 -5.22 -3.51 8.62
N TYR A 136 -4.90 -4.07 7.45
CA TYR A 136 -3.57 -3.97 6.85
C TYR A 136 -3.19 -2.51 6.57
N SER A 137 -4.10 -1.74 5.97
CA SER A 137 -3.92 -0.31 5.66
C SER A 137 -3.78 0.52 6.93
N ALA A 138 -4.59 0.27 7.97
CA ALA A 138 -4.48 1.00 9.24
C ALA A 138 -3.12 0.74 9.92
N GLY A 139 -2.67 -0.51 9.90
CA GLY A 139 -1.34 -0.89 10.38
C GLY A 139 -0.22 -0.22 9.57
N ALA A 140 -0.31 -0.26 8.23
CA ALA A 140 0.66 0.39 7.35
C ALA A 140 0.79 1.91 7.61
N GLN A 141 -0.34 2.59 7.85
CA GLN A 141 -0.33 4.01 8.23
C GLN A 141 0.34 4.24 9.59
N SER A 142 0.18 3.31 10.53
CA SER A 142 0.86 3.39 11.83
C SER A 142 2.38 3.17 11.71
N VAL A 143 2.81 2.17 10.93
CA VAL A 143 4.23 1.94 10.62
C VAL A 143 4.83 3.15 9.88
N ASN A 144 4.10 3.75 8.94
CA ASN A 144 4.53 4.95 8.23
C ASN A 144 4.80 6.12 9.17
N ARG A 145 3.96 6.33 10.20
CA ARG A 145 4.20 7.35 11.23
C ARG A 145 5.41 7.03 12.09
N LEU A 146 5.52 5.78 12.56
CA LEU A 146 6.63 5.28 13.38
C LEU A 146 7.99 5.47 12.68
N LEU A 147 8.03 5.18 11.38
CA LEU A 147 9.25 5.18 10.57
C LEU A 147 9.32 6.37 9.61
N ASN A 148 8.62 7.47 9.92
CA ASN A 148 8.57 8.64 9.03
C ASN A 148 9.94 9.29 8.79
N TYR A 149 10.92 9.02 9.65
CA TYR A 149 12.30 9.43 9.45
C TYR A 149 12.90 8.81 8.16
N VAL A 150 12.56 7.56 7.84
CA VAL A 150 12.96 6.91 6.57
C VAL A 150 12.36 7.65 5.38
N ASN A 151 11.08 8.05 5.45
CA ASN A 151 10.46 8.83 4.38
C ASN A 151 11.21 10.16 4.14
N ARG A 152 11.52 10.87 5.23
CA ARG A 152 12.15 12.20 5.17
C ARG A 152 13.58 12.18 4.64
N HIS A 153 14.36 11.15 4.99
CA HIS A 153 15.81 11.14 4.74
C HIS A 153 16.25 10.17 3.63
N TYR A 154 15.55 9.05 3.47
CA TYR A 154 15.85 8.10 2.40
C TYR A 154 14.89 8.27 1.21
N VAL A 155 13.58 8.14 1.42
CA VAL A 155 12.61 8.16 0.31
C VAL A 155 12.66 9.48 -0.42
N LYS A 156 12.61 10.61 0.30
CA LYS A 156 12.71 11.94 -0.31
C LYS A 156 13.95 12.08 -1.19
N ARG A 157 15.12 11.70 -0.65
CA ARG A 157 16.40 11.74 -1.38
C ARG A 157 16.35 10.86 -2.64
N ALA A 158 15.83 9.64 -2.53
CA ALA A 158 15.73 8.74 -3.67
C ALA A 158 14.78 9.27 -4.75
N VAL A 159 13.68 9.93 -4.36
CA VAL A 159 12.77 10.61 -5.30
C VAL A 159 13.47 11.80 -5.97
N ASP A 160 14.23 12.59 -5.21
CA ASP A 160 15.04 13.70 -5.75
C ASP A 160 16.13 13.21 -6.72
N GLU A 161 16.62 11.96 -6.54
CA GLU A 161 17.53 11.22 -7.42
C GLU A 161 16.80 10.47 -8.57
N ASP A 162 15.56 10.83 -8.89
CA ASP A 162 14.76 10.27 -9.99
C ASP A 162 14.34 8.79 -9.85
N LYS A 163 14.33 8.26 -8.62
CA LYS A 163 13.88 6.88 -8.34
C LYS A 163 12.42 6.81 -7.88
N GLY A 164 11.68 7.91 -7.95
CA GLY A 164 10.29 8.01 -7.52
C GLY A 164 9.31 7.22 -8.38
N TRP A 165 8.01 7.30 -8.03
CA TRP A 165 6.95 6.59 -8.76
C TRP A 165 6.81 7.04 -10.22
N LEU A 166 7.19 8.29 -10.52
CA LEU A 166 7.26 8.87 -11.86
C LEU A 166 8.65 9.42 -12.05
N SER A 167 9.42 8.82 -12.94
CA SER A 167 10.77 9.26 -13.28
C SER A 167 10.77 10.20 -14.49
N ILE A 168 11.83 10.99 -14.61
CA ILE A 168 12.10 11.84 -15.77
C ILE A 168 12.13 10.98 -17.02
N ASN A 169 12.68 9.77 -16.97
CA ASN A 169 12.70 8.85 -18.12
C ASN A 169 11.30 8.43 -18.57
N ASP A 170 10.38 8.14 -17.64
CA ASP A 170 8.98 7.81 -17.98
C ASP A 170 8.31 8.98 -18.72
N VAL A 171 8.63 10.21 -18.29
CA VAL A 171 8.09 11.41 -18.93
C VAL A 171 8.80 11.71 -20.24
N LEU A 172 10.12 11.58 -20.32
CA LEU A 172 10.89 11.83 -21.54
C LEU A 172 10.55 10.86 -22.66
N GLU A 173 10.25 9.59 -22.39
CA GLU A 173 9.78 8.69 -23.47
C GLU A 173 8.47 9.20 -24.10
N HIS A 174 7.60 9.81 -23.30
CA HIS A 174 6.35 10.41 -23.76
C HIS A 174 6.53 11.80 -24.36
N VAL A 175 7.42 12.60 -23.79
CA VAL A 175 7.65 14.01 -24.13
C VAL A 175 8.68 14.14 -25.25
N ALA A 176 9.55 13.17 -25.50
CA ALA A 176 10.43 13.12 -26.68
C ALA A 176 9.64 13.11 -28.01
N ARG A 177 8.37 12.71 -27.99
CA ARG A 177 7.44 12.87 -29.14
C ARG A 177 6.99 14.32 -29.36
N THR A 178 7.17 15.20 -28.36
CA THR A 178 6.68 16.60 -28.33
C THR A 178 7.74 17.63 -27.91
N VAL A 179 8.97 17.22 -27.63
CA VAL A 179 10.11 18.11 -27.31
C VAL A 179 10.76 18.56 -28.60
N THR A 180 10.98 19.87 -28.68
CA THR A 180 11.76 20.47 -29.75
C THR A 180 13.12 20.88 -29.21
N VAL A 181 14.12 20.99 -30.09
CA VAL A 181 15.50 21.38 -29.74
C VAL A 181 15.57 22.77 -29.04
N SER A 182 14.51 23.58 -29.17
CA SER A 182 14.40 24.90 -28.55
C SER A 182 13.76 24.94 -27.14
N ASP A 183 13.40 23.79 -26.56
CA ASP A 183 12.74 23.79 -25.24
C ASP A 183 13.72 24.11 -24.10
N THR A 184 13.42 25.16 -23.33
CA THR A 184 14.21 25.55 -22.17
C THR A 184 13.98 24.59 -20.99
N ARG A 185 14.91 24.58 -20.03
CA ARG A 185 14.79 23.80 -18.77
C ARG A 185 13.47 24.06 -18.03
N GLU A 186 12.98 25.30 -18.09
CA GLU A 186 11.71 25.70 -17.48
C GLU A 186 10.49 25.10 -18.21
N LYS A 187 10.49 25.13 -19.56
CA LYS A 187 9.46 24.46 -20.36
C LYS A 187 9.41 22.96 -20.09
N LEU A 188 10.57 22.31 -19.95
CA LEU A 188 10.65 20.90 -19.57
C LEU A 188 10.06 20.64 -18.18
N SER A 189 10.36 21.50 -17.19
CA SER A 189 9.77 21.39 -15.85
C SER A 189 8.24 21.56 -15.85
N ASN A 190 7.71 22.47 -16.67
CA ASN A 190 6.26 22.65 -16.78
C ASN A 190 5.59 21.44 -17.49
N LYS A 191 6.17 20.94 -18.59
CA LYS A 191 5.70 19.71 -19.25
C LYS A 191 5.72 18.51 -18.31
N LEU A 192 6.74 18.40 -17.44
CA LEU A 192 6.83 17.37 -16.39
C LEU A 192 5.68 17.48 -15.39
N LYS A 193 5.37 18.70 -14.92
CA LYS A 193 4.25 18.94 -13.99
C LYS A 193 2.90 18.60 -14.62
N GLU A 194 2.65 19.08 -15.83
CA GLU A 194 1.43 18.78 -16.59
C GLU A 194 1.25 17.27 -16.76
N LYS A 195 2.31 16.56 -17.15
CA LYS A 195 2.26 15.11 -17.32
C LYS A 195 1.99 14.37 -16.01
N ARG A 196 2.58 14.85 -14.90
CA ARG A 196 2.26 14.32 -13.57
C ARG A 196 0.77 14.45 -13.28
N LEU A 197 0.18 15.63 -13.52
CA LEU A 197 -1.26 15.85 -13.31
C LEU A 197 -2.11 14.93 -14.20
N ASP A 198 -1.73 14.73 -15.45
CA ASP A 198 -2.44 13.81 -16.36
C ASP A 198 -2.39 12.35 -15.89
N GLU A 199 -1.29 11.91 -15.29
CA GLU A 199 -1.20 10.60 -14.66
C GLU A 199 -2.11 10.52 -13.42
N LEU A 200 -2.20 11.60 -12.63
CA LEU A 200 -3.07 11.68 -11.45
C LEU A 200 -4.56 11.68 -11.80
N LYS A 201 -4.96 12.16 -12.97
CA LYS A 201 -6.35 12.07 -13.46
C LYS A 201 -6.87 10.63 -13.52
N LYS A 202 -5.99 9.63 -13.75
CA LYS A 202 -6.35 8.19 -13.73
C LYS A 202 -6.79 7.71 -12.34
N TRP A 203 -6.40 8.45 -11.31
CA TRP A 203 -6.65 8.17 -9.89
C TRP A 203 -7.78 9.01 -9.30
N GLY A 204 -8.47 9.79 -10.14
CA GLY A 204 -9.64 10.57 -9.74
C GLY A 204 -9.32 12.02 -9.34
N TYR A 205 -8.10 12.50 -9.59
CA TYR A 205 -7.78 13.92 -9.47
C TYR A 205 -8.35 14.71 -10.66
N SER A 206 -8.89 15.89 -10.40
CA SER A 206 -9.35 16.84 -11.40
C SER A 206 -8.72 18.22 -11.17
N ASP A 207 -8.60 19.00 -12.23
CA ASP A 207 -8.02 20.34 -12.15
C ASP A 207 -8.89 21.23 -11.24
N GLY A 208 -8.31 21.77 -10.17
CA GLY A 208 -9.02 22.55 -9.15
C GLY A 208 -9.46 21.76 -7.91
N ASP A 209 -9.22 20.46 -7.86
CA ASP A 209 -9.46 19.65 -6.66
C ASP A 209 -8.60 20.10 -5.46
N PRO A 210 -9.07 19.88 -4.22
CA PRO A 210 -8.34 20.26 -3.01
C PRO A 210 -7.04 19.45 -2.85
N ALA A 211 -6.14 19.96 -2.00
CA ALA A 211 -4.83 19.34 -1.77
C ALA A 211 -4.92 17.89 -1.28
N GLU A 212 -5.96 17.55 -0.51
CA GLU A 212 -6.20 16.19 -0.02
C GLU A 212 -6.49 15.21 -1.17
N ALA A 213 -7.21 15.64 -2.20
CA ALA A 213 -7.49 14.82 -3.38
C ALA A 213 -6.22 14.58 -4.20
N LEU A 214 -5.34 15.60 -4.30
CA LEU A 214 -4.03 15.45 -4.92
C LEU A 214 -3.17 14.41 -4.17
N ILE A 215 -3.07 14.53 -2.85
CA ILE A 215 -2.32 13.59 -1.99
C ILE A 215 -2.87 12.16 -2.14
N LEU A 216 -4.19 12.02 -2.17
CA LEU A 216 -4.83 10.72 -2.36
C LEU A 216 -4.48 10.13 -3.73
N ALA A 217 -4.60 10.91 -4.80
CA ALA A 217 -4.27 10.47 -6.16
C ALA A 217 -2.80 10.07 -6.28
N GLU A 218 -1.89 10.85 -5.68
CA GLU A 218 -0.46 10.55 -5.63
C GLU A 218 -0.19 9.23 -4.89
N SER A 219 -0.79 9.02 -3.72
CA SER A 219 -0.63 7.75 -2.98
C SER A 219 -1.13 6.53 -3.76
N CYS A 220 -2.20 6.71 -4.56
CA CYS A 220 -2.70 5.65 -5.43
C CYS A 220 -1.72 5.39 -6.59
N ALA A 221 -1.16 6.44 -7.20
CA ALA A 221 -0.17 6.33 -8.26
C ALA A 221 1.14 5.70 -7.77
N GLU A 222 1.58 6.05 -6.56
CA GLU A 222 2.72 5.44 -5.88
C GLU A 222 2.49 3.94 -5.64
N ALA A 223 1.35 3.58 -5.05
CA ALA A 223 0.96 2.17 -4.89
C ALA A 223 0.86 1.44 -6.24
N ALA A 224 0.55 2.20 -7.31
CA ALA A 224 0.47 1.67 -8.66
C ALA A 224 1.82 1.41 -9.34
N SER A 225 2.89 2.02 -8.85
CA SER A 225 4.22 1.94 -9.47
C SER A 225 4.81 0.51 -9.47
N SER A 226 5.85 0.31 -10.29
CA SER A 226 6.62 -0.93 -10.35
C SER A 226 7.51 -1.11 -9.11
N LEU A 227 7.96 -2.34 -8.85
CA LEU A 227 8.68 -2.69 -7.62
C LEU A 227 10.06 -2.03 -7.48
N ASP A 228 10.66 -1.62 -8.59
CA ASP A 228 11.94 -0.90 -8.65
C ASP A 228 11.83 0.57 -8.24
N ARG A 229 10.61 1.12 -8.11
CA ARG A 229 10.40 2.51 -7.68
C ARG A 229 10.47 2.65 -6.16
N ILE A 230 10.99 3.79 -5.71
CA ILE A 230 11.04 4.20 -4.31
C ILE A 230 9.87 5.13 -4.01
N ILE A 231 9.04 4.72 -3.07
CA ILE A 231 7.79 5.38 -2.68
C ILE A 231 7.65 5.43 -1.15
N PRO A 232 6.83 6.33 -0.59
CA PRO A 232 6.56 6.41 0.85
C PRO A 232 6.13 5.07 1.46
N ILE A 233 6.48 4.82 2.72
CA ILE A 233 6.23 3.54 3.42
C ILE A 233 4.75 3.14 3.40
N ALA A 234 3.82 4.08 3.55
CA ALA A 234 2.40 3.79 3.45
C ALA A 234 2.03 3.22 2.07
N SER A 235 2.44 3.90 0.99
CA SER A 235 2.19 3.48 -0.40
C SER A 235 2.93 2.18 -0.76
N LEU A 236 4.13 1.96 -0.19
CA LEU A 236 4.91 0.72 -0.31
C LEU A 236 4.11 -0.49 0.19
N ALA A 237 3.49 -0.38 1.36
CA ALA A 237 2.65 -1.45 1.89
C ALA A 237 1.45 -1.72 0.97
N LEU A 238 0.76 -0.67 0.51
CA LEU A 238 -0.38 -0.81 -0.41
C LEU A 238 0.02 -1.44 -1.75
N ARG A 239 1.20 -1.09 -2.29
CA ARG A 239 1.80 -1.74 -3.46
C ARG A 239 2.01 -3.23 -3.22
N ARG A 240 2.52 -3.62 -2.05
CA ARG A 240 2.70 -5.04 -1.69
C ARG A 240 1.39 -5.78 -1.49
N PHE A 241 0.36 -5.14 -0.92
CA PHE A 241 -0.98 -5.71 -0.89
C PHE A 241 -1.53 -5.93 -2.31
N ARG A 242 -1.30 -5.01 -3.24
CA ARG A 242 -1.67 -5.24 -4.65
C ARG A 242 -0.95 -6.44 -5.24
N VAL A 243 0.38 -6.43 -5.22
CA VAL A 243 1.22 -7.39 -5.95
C VAL A 243 1.12 -8.80 -5.37
N GLU A 244 1.13 -8.92 -4.04
CA GLU A 244 1.23 -10.21 -3.37
C GLU A 244 -0.14 -10.81 -3.00
N PHE A 245 -1.19 -9.98 -2.92
CA PHE A 245 -2.52 -10.44 -2.51
C PHE A 245 -3.56 -10.29 -3.64
N VAL A 246 -3.74 -9.08 -4.18
CA VAL A 246 -4.85 -8.82 -5.14
C VAL A 246 -4.56 -9.34 -6.55
N GLU A 247 -3.36 -9.13 -7.07
CA GLU A 247 -2.97 -9.60 -8.41
C GLU A 247 -3.08 -11.13 -8.56
N PRO A 248 -2.65 -11.96 -7.60
CA PRO A 248 -2.90 -13.40 -7.62
C PRO A 248 -4.39 -13.76 -7.67
N LEU A 249 -5.25 -13.02 -6.96
CA LEU A 249 -6.70 -13.24 -6.99
C LEU A 249 -7.36 -12.79 -8.29
N LEU A 250 -6.76 -11.83 -9.01
CA LEU A 250 -7.18 -11.39 -10.33
C LEU A 250 -6.67 -12.31 -11.46
N ALA A 251 -5.56 -13.02 -11.22
CA ALA A 251 -4.94 -13.88 -12.22
C ALA A 251 -5.87 -15.02 -12.65
N VAL A 252 -5.92 -15.27 -13.95
CA VAL A 252 -6.66 -16.40 -14.53
C VAL A 252 -5.86 -17.69 -14.34
N PRO A 253 -6.45 -18.77 -13.81
CA PRO A 253 -5.78 -20.07 -13.70
C PRO A 253 -5.24 -20.53 -15.06
N LYS A 254 -3.94 -20.84 -15.11
CA LYS A 254 -3.26 -21.36 -16.30
C LYS A 254 -3.12 -22.87 -16.19
N VAL A 255 -3.39 -23.60 -17.28
CA VAL A 255 -3.14 -25.05 -17.36
C VAL A 255 -1.92 -25.28 -18.25
N LYS A 256 -0.97 -26.09 -17.79
CA LYS A 256 0.15 -26.55 -18.62
C LYS A 256 -0.37 -27.54 -19.65
N ARG A 257 -0.30 -27.19 -20.94
CA ARG A 257 -0.62 -28.11 -22.04
C ARG A 257 0.50 -28.08 -23.08
N LYS A 258 1.17 -29.22 -23.28
CA LYS A 258 2.33 -29.39 -24.18
C LYS A 258 3.44 -28.34 -23.94
N GLY A 259 3.96 -28.25 -22.72
CA GLY A 259 5.09 -27.38 -22.37
C GLY A 259 4.81 -25.87 -22.38
N LYS A 260 3.64 -25.42 -22.83
CA LYS A 260 3.22 -24.00 -22.81
C LYS A 260 2.07 -23.79 -21.82
N ASN A 261 2.16 -22.73 -21.03
CA ASN A 261 1.07 -22.29 -20.16
C ASN A 261 -0.02 -21.64 -21.04
N LYS A 262 -1.17 -22.31 -21.20
CA LYS A 262 -2.33 -21.72 -21.88
C LYS A 262 -3.41 -21.39 -20.84
N PRO A 263 -4.17 -20.29 -21.00
CA PRO A 263 -5.32 -20.03 -20.16
C PRO A 263 -6.30 -21.20 -20.30
N MET A 264 -6.85 -21.65 -19.15
CA MET A 264 -7.90 -22.65 -19.16
C MET A 264 -9.08 -22.12 -20.00
N LYS A 265 -9.77 -22.96 -20.75
CA LYS A 265 -11.01 -22.58 -21.46
C LYS A 265 -12.15 -23.34 -20.81
N THR A 266 -13.27 -22.67 -20.55
CA THR A 266 -14.50 -23.33 -20.13
C THR A 266 -15.08 -24.16 -21.29
N PRO A 267 -16.01 -25.11 -21.02
CA PRO A 267 -16.67 -25.90 -22.07
C PRO A 267 -17.32 -25.05 -23.16
N ASN A 268 -17.73 -23.82 -22.82
CA ASN A 268 -18.34 -22.85 -23.75
C ASN A 268 -17.32 -21.94 -24.45
N GLY A 269 -16.02 -22.25 -24.38
CA GLY A 269 -14.97 -21.49 -25.07
C GLY A 269 -14.60 -20.15 -24.42
N THR A 270 -15.21 -19.77 -23.30
CA THR A 270 -14.89 -18.54 -22.57
C THR A 270 -13.68 -18.73 -21.65
N THR A 271 -12.84 -17.71 -21.51
CA THR A 271 -11.74 -17.73 -20.54
C THR A 271 -12.30 -17.57 -19.12
N PRO A 272 -11.94 -18.42 -18.15
CA PRO A 272 -12.36 -18.27 -16.78
C PRO A 272 -11.80 -16.97 -16.22
N LYS A 273 -12.61 -16.28 -15.43
CA LYS A 273 -12.19 -15.07 -14.72
C LYS A 273 -11.34 -15.46 -13.50
N GLY A 274 -10.47 -14.58 -13.04
CA GLY A 274 -9.79 -14.72 -11.74
C GLY A 274 -10.79 -14.80 -10.58
N ARG A 275 -10.37 -15.32 -9.43
CA ARG A 275 -11.23 -15.55 -8.26
C ARG A 275 -11.97 -14.29 -7.84
N LEU A 276 -11.26 -13.18 -7.67
CA LEU A 276 -11.86 -11.90 -7.29
C LEU A 276 -12.87 -11.40 -8.33
N ALA A 277 -12.59 -11.60 -9.62
CA ALA A 277 -13.51 -11.20 -10.68
C ALA A 277 -14.78 -12.08 -10.75
N ARG A 278 -14.74 -13.32 -10.24
CA ARG A 278 -15.92 -14.18 -10.07
C ARG A 278 -16.72 -13.77 -8.83
N ALA A 279 -16.05 -13.58 -7.69
CA ALA A 279 -16.67 -13.07 -6.46
C ALA A 279 -17.41 -11.74 -6.69
N VAL A 280 -16.78 -10.79 -7.42
CA VAL A 280 -17.44 -9.53 -7.78
C VAL A 280 -18.62 -9.74 -8.71
N LYS A 281 -18.55 -10.70 -9.64
CA LYS A 281 -19.69 -11.00 -10.51
C LYS A 281 -20.86 -11.50 -9.68
N GLU A 282 -20.62 -12.41 -8.76
CA GLU A 282 -21.61 -12.97 -7.84
C GLU A 282 -22.21 -11.89 -6.93
N LEU A 283 -21.38 -11.05 -6.31
CA LEU A 283 -21.83 -9.91 -5.51
C LEU A 283 -22.82 -9.05 -6.31
N LEU A 284 -22.44 -8.60 -7.52
CA LEU A 284 -23.24 -7.67 -8.32
C LEU A 284 -24.54 -8.29 -8.88
N GLU A 285 -24.60 -9.62 -9.01
CA GLU A 285 -25.76 -10.35 -9.55
C GLU A 285 -26.63 -11.00 -8.45
N SER A 286 -26.20 -10.91 -7.19
CA SER A 286 -26.90 -11.51 -6.04
C SER A 286 -28.29 -10.89 -5.83
N LYS A 287 -29.34 -11.73 -5.90
CA LYS A 287 -30.74 -11.32 -5.65
C LYS A 287 -31.14 -11.38 -4.18
N GLU A 288 -30.32 -12.03 -3.35
CA GLU A 288 -30.62 -12.26 -1.92
C GLU A 288 -30.19 -11.06 -1.07
N MET A 289 -29.22 -10.28 -1.54
CA MET A 289 -28.72 -9.10 -0.84
C MET A 289 -29.54 -7.85 -1.19
N VAL A 290 -29.76 -6.99 -0.19
CA VAL A 290 -30.37 -5.68 -0.36
C VAL A 290 -29.50 -4.82 -1.29
N GLU A 291 -30.13 -4.14 -2.25
CA GLU A 291 -29.48 -3.32 -3.27
C GLU A 291 -28.47 -2.31 -2.69
N ASP A 292 -28.86 -1.60 -1.64
CA ASP A 292 -28.03 -0.57 -1.01
C ASP A 292 -26.77 -1.15 -0.36
N GLU A 293 -26.91 -2.30 0.30
CA GLU A 293 -25.79 -3.00 0.94
C GLU A 293 -24.81 -3.54 -0.12
N ARG A 294 -25.35 -4.11 -1.20
CA ARG A 294 -24.55 -4.58 -2.33
C ARG A 294 -23.79 -3.42 -3.00
N ARG A 295 -24.42 -2.25 -3.15
CA ARG A 295 -23.76 -1.02 -3.66
C ARG A 295 -22.69 -0.50 -2.70
N ARG A 296 -22.95 -0.50 -1.38
CA ARG A 296 -21.97 -0.11 -0.35
C ARG A 296 -20.72 -0.98 -0.44
N ILE A 297 -20.87 -2.30 -0.45
CA ILE A 297 -19.76 -3.26 -0.56
C ILE A 297 -19.00 -3.07 -1.87
N ALA A 298 -19.72 -2.91 -2.99
CA ALA A 298 -19.09 -2.66 -4.30
C ALA A 298 -18.28 -1.35 -4.32
N GLY A 299 -18.81 -0.28 -3.72
CA GLY A 299 -18.14 1.01 -3.58
C GLY A 299 -16.90 0.92 -2.70
N GLU A 300 -16.99 0.24 -1.56
CA GLU A 300 -15.83 -0.02 -0.68
C GLU A 300 -14.74 -0.79 -1.42
N LEU A 301 -15.09 -1.86 -2.12
CA LEU A 301 -14.13 -2.61 -2.91
C LEU A 301 -13.51 -1.77 -4.05
N ALA A 302 -14.29 -0.90 -4.70
CA ALA A 302 -13.77 0.03 -5.71
C ALA A 302 -12.72 0.98 -5.12
N LEU A 303 -12.99 1.52 -3.93
CA LEU A 303 -12.07 2.39 -3.20
C LEU A 303 -10.79 1.64 -2.80
N ILE A 304 -10.90 0.40 -2.33
CA ILE A 304 -9.75 -0.45 -2.01
C ILE A 304 -8.88 -0.66 -3.25
N LEU A 305 -9.47 -1.12 -4.36
CA LEU A 305 -8.75 -1.37 -5.61
C LEU A 305 -8.07 -0.11 -6.13
N ARG A 306 -8.69 1.06 -5.98
CA ARG A 306 -8.09 2.35 -6.33
C ARG A 306 -6.88 2.66 -5.45
N LYS A 307 -7.04 2.57 -4.11
CA LYS A 307 -5.98 2.88 -3.12
C LYS A 307 -4.72 2.04 -3.30
N ILE A 308 -4.87 0.78 -3.69
CA ILE A 308 -3.72 -0.12 -3.91
C ILE A 308 -3.15 -0.02 -5.34
N GLY A 309 -3.66 0.88 -6.18
CA GLY A 309 -3.10 1.09 -7.51
C GLY A 309 -3.54 0.05 -8.56
N VAL A 310 -4.73 -0.54 -8.45
CA VAL A 310 -5.30 -1.40 -9.51
C VAL A 310 -5.99 -0.55 -10.57
N ILE A 311 -5.47 -0.63 -11.79
CA ILE A 311 -6.12 -0.11 -13.00
C ILE A 311 -6.66 -1.31 -13.78
N GLY A 312 -7.96 -1.32 -14.06
CA GLY A 312 -8.50 -2.36 -14.91
C GLY A 312 -10.02 -2.38 -15.07
N PRO A 313 -10.53 -3.31 -15.90
CA PRO A 313 -11.96 -3.44 -16.17
C PRO A 313 -12.79 -3.71 -14.91
N LEU A 314 -12.23 -4.45 -13.94
CA LEU A 314 -12.93 -4.78 -12.70
C LEU A 314 -13.23 -3.54 -11.86
N ARG A 315 -12.21 -2.69 -11.64
CA ARG A 315 -12.38 -1.40 -10.93
C ARG A 315 -13.41 -0.53 -11.65
N LYS A 316 -13.29 -0.37 -12.98
CA LYS A 316 -14.25 0.43 -13.78
C LYS A 316 -15.69 -0.10 -13.68
N ARG A 317 -15.88 -1.42 -13.61
CA ARG A 317 -17.20 -2.05 -13.42
C ARG A 317 -17.78 -1.71 -12.05
N LEU A 318 -16.97 -1.76 -10.99
CA LEU A 318 -17.38 -1.40 -9.64
C LEU A 318 -17.68 0.10 -9.52
N ASP A 319 -16.80 0.97 -10.02
CA ASP A 319 -17.00 2.42 -10.04
C ASP A 319 -18.35 2.77 -10.71
N LYS A 320 -18.63 2.21 -11.90
CA LYS A 320 -19.91 2.41 -12.60
C LYS A 320 -21.12 1.93 -11.80
N TYR A 321 -20.98 0.81 -11.11
CA TYR A 321 -22.05 0.24 -10.31
C TYR A 321 -22.36 1.08 -9.07
N SER A 322 -21.34 1.69 -8.45
CA SER A 322 -21.50 2.58 -7.31
C SER A 322 -22.01 3.98 -7.69
N SER A 323 -21.70 4.48 -8.90
CA SER A 323 -22.06 5.84 -9.33
C SER A 323 -23.49 6.00 -9.85
N SER A 324 -24.25 4.93 -10.11
CA SER A 324 -25.62 5.01 -10.65
C SER A 324 -26.68 5.47 -9.61
N LEU A 325 -26.30 6.35 -8.68
CA LEU A 325 -27.14 6.87 -7.58
C LEU A 325 -27.10 8.40 -7.47
N SER A 326 -26.42 9.11 -8.38
CA SER A 326 -26.46 10.58 -8.44
C SER A 326 -27.47 11.14 -9.45
N GLU A 327 -28.21 10.27 -10.15
CA GLU A 327 -29.19 10.68 -11.20
C GLU A 327 -30.61 10.11 -10.97
N GLY A 328 -30.93 9.66 -9.74
CA GLY A 328 -32.25 9.12 -9.39
C GLY A 328 -32.86 9.86 -8.21
#